data_AF-A0A7S8C6D0-F1
#
_entry.id   AF-A0A7S8C6D0-F1
#
_cell.length_a   1.000
_cell.length_b   1.000
_cell.length_c   1.000
_cell.angle_alpha   90.00
_cell.angle_beta   90.00
_cell.angle_gamma   90.00
#
_symmetry.space_group_name_H-M   'P 1'
#
loop_
_entity.id
_entity.type
_entity.pdbx_description
1 polymer ?
#
loop_
_entity_poly.entity_id
_entity_poly.type
_entity_poly.pdbx_seq_one_letter_code
_entity_poly.pdbx_strand_id
1 'polypeptide(L)' 'MLNSEDIFRKIERHADACGYTVRGLFAVAGVSYANWHKWRNGVSSPTLATIERLLKVEPVSSDKETTAAS' A
#
# COMPACT_ATOMS: atom_id res chain seq x y z
N MET A 1 2.34 -1.25 22.33
CA MET A 1 1.79 -0.18 21.49
C MET A 1 2.46 -0.29 20.13
N LEU A 2 1.70 -0.37 19.03
CA LEU A 2 2.27 -0.21 17.68
C LEU A 2 2.59 1.29 17.53
N ASN A 3 3.88 1.65 17.46
CA ASN A 3 4.26 3.03 17.23
C ASN A 3 3.80 3.44 15.83
N SER A 4 3.34 4.68 15.67
CA SER A 4 2.86 5.20 14.37
C SER A 4 3.90 5.05 13.24
N GLU A 5 5.19 5.11 13.58
CA GLU A 5 6.30 4.82 12.66
C GLU A 5 6.31 3.39 12.12
N ASP A 6 5.92 2.39 12.92
CA ASP A 6 5.87 0.99 12.49
C ASP A 6 4.79 0.78 11.42
N ILE A 7 3.66 1.48 11.55
CA ILE A 7 2.55 1.40 10.59
C ILE A 7 2.96 1.98 9.24
N PHE A 8 3.64 3.13 9.22
CA PHE A 8 4.08 3.75 7.96
C PHE A 8 5.12 2.89 7.25
N ARG A 9 6.11 2.36 7.99
CA ARG A 9 7.10 1.44 7.43
C ARG A 9 6.45 0.16 6.89
N LYS A 10 5.41 -0.35 7.55
CA LYS A 10 4.67 -1.52 7.08
C LYS A 10 3.94 -1.25 5.76
N ILE A 11 3.31 -0.08 5.62
CA ILE A 11 2.65 0.33 4.38
C ILE A 11 3.66 0.51 3.23
N GLU A 12 4.81 1.16 3.51
CA GLU A 12 5.89 1.35 2.54
C GLU A 12 6.46 0.01 2.06
N ARG A 13 6.75 -0.92 2.99
CA ARG A 13 7.22 -2.27 2.64
C ARG A 13 6.20 -3.08 1.87
N HIS A 14 4.92 -2.96 2.21
CA HIS A 14 3.85 -3.66 1.48
C HIS A 14 3.72 -3.13 0.06
N ALA A 15 3.79 -1.80 -0.12
CA ALA A 15 3.79 -1.20 -1.45
C ALA A 15 4.94 -1.76 -2.31
N ASP A 16 6.16 -1.78 -1.76
CA ASP A 16 7.35 -2.32 -2.42
C ASP A 16 7.22 -3.81 -2.76
N ALA A 17 6.78 -4.62 -1.79
CA ALA A 17 6.52 -6.06 -1.99
C ALA A 17 5.45 -6.33 -3.06
N CYS A 18 4.49 -5.43 -3.22
CA CYS A 18 3.46 -5.52 -4.24
C CYS A 18 3.86 -4.93 -5.61
N GLY A 19 5.06 -4.35 -5.72
CA GLY A 19 5.52 -3.68 -6.95
C GLY A 19 4.85 -2.32 -7.20
N TYR A 20 4.32 -1.68 -6.16
CA TYR A 20 3.71 -0.34 -6.24
C TYR A 20 4.54 0.71 -5.52
N THR A 21 4.43 1.96 -5.98
CA THR A 21 4.74 3.10 -5.11
C THR A 21 3.66 3.21 -4.03
N VAL A 22 3.94 3.88 -2.90
CA VAL A 22 2.91 4.14 -1.87
C VAL A 22 1.70 4.84 -2.48
N ARG A 23 1.91 5.79 -3.39
CA ARG A 23 0.81 6.45 -4.11
C ARG A 23 0.01 5.46 -4.96
N GLY A 24 0.68 4.54 -5.64
CA GLY A 24 0.05 3.46 -6.41
C GLY A 24 -0.77 2.52 -5.53
N LEU A 25 -0.21 2.08 -4.40
CA LEU A 25 -0.91 1.25 -3.42
C LEU A 25 -2.22 1.92 -2.95
N PHE A 26 -2.16 3.22 -2.64
CA PHE A 26 -3.33 3.99 -2.23
C PHE A 26 -4.38 4.08 -3.34
N ALA A 27 -3.95 4.31 -4.58
CA ALA A 27 -4.85 4.35 -5.74
C ALA A 27 -5.56 3.00 -5.94
N VAL A 28 -4.84 1.88 -5.87
CA VAL A 28 -5.40 0.53 -6.00
C VAL A 28 -6.34 0.20 -4.85
N ALA A 29 -6.00 0.60 -3.62
CA ALA A 29 -6.85 0.41 -2.44
C ALA A 29 -8.09 1.34 -2.41
N GLY A 30 -8.24 2.25 -3.37
CA GLY A 30 -9.32 3.25 -3.38
C GLY A 30 -9.23 4.27 -2.23
N VAL A 31 -8.02 4.53 -1.73
CA VAL A 31 -7.75 5.47 -0.64
C VAL A 31 -7.10 6.73 -1.20
N SER A 32 -7.60 7.90 -0.80
CA SER A 32 -6.98 9.17 -1.22
C SER A 32 -5.56 9.31 -0.68
N TYR A 33 -4.60 9.56 -1.58
CA TYR A 33 -3.21 9.80 -1.20
C TYR A 33 -3.04 11.07 -0.35
N ALA A 34 -3.99 12.00 -0.36
CA ALA A 34 -3.97 13.14 0.56
C ALA A 34 -3.98 12.72 2.03
N ASN A 35 -4.57 11.56 2.34
CA ASN A 35 -4.56 11.00 3.70
C ASN A 35 -3.14 10.63 4.14
N TRP A 36 -2.31 10.14 3.23
CA TRP A 36 -0.91 9.80 3.53
C TRP A 36 -0.14 11.02 4.09
N HIS A 37 -0.25 12.17 3.42
CA HIS A 37 0.39 13.41 3.89
C HIS A 37 -0.16 13.86 5.25
N LYS A 38 -1.48 13.78 5.46
CA LYS A 38 -2.09 14.12 6.75
C LYS A 38 -1.60 13.21 7.88
N TRP A 39 -1.38 11.92 7.60
CA TRP A 39 -0.87 10.97 8.59
C TRP A 39 0.60 11.22 8.92
N ARG A 40 1.44 11.47 7.91
CA ARG A 40 2.86 11.79 8.10
C ARG A 40 3.09 13.07 8.90
N ASN A 41 2.20 14.05 8.74
CA ASN A 41 2.26 15.33 9.45
C ASN A 41 1.49 15.34 10.78
N GLY A 42 0.92 14.20 11.22
CA GLY A 42 0.17 14.11 12.47
C GLY A 42 -1.17 14.85 12.47
N VAL A 43 -1.66 15.32 11.33
CA VAL A 43 -2.95 16.02 11.18
C VAL A 43 -4.12 15.07 11.40
N SER A 44 -3.95 13.80 11.07
CA SER A 44 -4.93 12.73 11.34
C SER A 44 -4.20 11.40 11.49
N SER A 45 -4.91 10.36 11.95
CA SER A 45 -4.36 9.00 12.05
C SER A 45 -5.07 8.05 11.10
N PRO A 46 -4.36 7.03 10.57
CA PRO A 46 -4.99 5.97 9.80
C PRO A 46 -5.95 5.17 10.68
N THR A 47 -7.14 4.84 10.15
CA THR A 47 -8.05 3.90 10.81
C THR A 47 -7.64 2.47 10.50
N LEU A 48 -7.96 1.53 11.41
CA LEU A 48 -7.69 0.10 11.20
C LEU A 48 -8.23 -0.40 9.85
N ALA A 49 -9.47 -0.05 9.51
CA ALA A 49 -10.10 -0.43 8.23
C ALA A 49 -9.32 0.08 7.00
N THR A 50 -8.71 1.27 7.10
CA THR A 50 -7.92 1.81 5.98
C THR A 50 -6.58 1.08 5.86
N ILE A 51 -5.94 0.76 6.99
CA ILE A 51 -4.70 -0.03 7.02
C ILE A 51 -4.96 -1.42 6.43
N GLU A 52 -6.03 -2.08 6.85
CA GLU A 52 -6.40 -3.40 6.30
C GLU A 52 -6.67 -3.36 4.80
N ARG A 53 -7.32 -2.31 4.28
CA ARG A 53 -7.52 -2.14 2.83
C ARG A 53 -6.19 -2.03 2.08
N LEU A 54 -5.25 -1.24 2.60
CA LEU A 54 -3.93 -1.08 1.99
C LEU A 54 -3.14 -2.40 2.01
N LEU A 55 -3.21 -3.16 3.10
CA LEU A 55 -2.49 -4.44 3.23
C LEU A 55 -3.15 -5.62 2.52
N LYS A 56 -4.40 -5.46 2.04
CA LYS A 56 -5.12 -6.45 1.21
C LYS A 56 -4.92 -6.23 -0.29
N VAL A 57 -4.14 -5.23 -0.69
CA VAL A 57 -3.77 -5.06 -2.10
C VAL A 57 -2.82 -6.17 -2.49
N GLU A 58 -3.20 -6.92 -3.52
CA GLU A 58 -2.40 -8.00 -4.08
C GLU A 58 -1.23 -7.43 -4.92
N PRO A 59 -0.08 -8.14 -4.96
CA PRO A 59 1.03 -7.77 -5.83
C PRO A 59 0.62 -7.71 -7.30
N VAL A 60 1.30 -6.86 -8.07
CA VAL A 60 1.18 -6.91 -9.54
C VAL A 60 1.75 -8.26 -9.99
N SER A 61 0.88 -9.23 -10.26
CA SER A 61 1.29 -10.49 -10.89
C SER A 61 1.82 -10.15 -12.29
N SER A 62 3.13 -10.27 -12.49
CA SER A 62 3.75 -10.32 -13.81
C SER A 62 3.45 -11.68 -14.45
N ASP A 63 2.17 -11.99 -14.66
CA ASP A 63 1.75 -13.17 -15.42
C ASP A 63 1.10 -12.71 -16.71
N LYS A 64 1.95 -12.32 -17.67
CA LYS A 64 1.76 -12.61 -19.11
C LYS A 64 3.12 -12.67 -19.81
N GLU A 65 3.75 -13.83 -19.78
CA GLU A 65 4.13 -14.50 -21.03
C GLU A 65 4.07 -16.02 -20.84
N THR A 66 2.88 -16.58 -21.10
CA THR A 66 2.78 -17.87 -21.76
C THR A 66 2.91 -17.60 -23.26
N THR A 67 4.06 -17.94 -23.83
CA THR A 67 4.16 -18.34 -25.24
C THR A 67 4.88 -19.67 -25.28
N ALA A 68 4.13 -20.70 -25.66
CA ALA A 68 4.64 -22.00 -26.06
C ALA A 68 5.34 -21.90 -27.43
N ALA A 69 6.49 -22.56 -27.58
CA ALA A 69 7.11 -23.10 -28.81
C ALA A 69 8.55 -23.48 -28.44
N SER A 70 9.16 -24.61 -28.79
CA SER A 70 8.81 -25.85 -29.49
C SER A 70 9.91 -26.84 -29.14
#